data_AF-A0A5N1I5F3-F1
#
_entry.id   AF-A0A5N1I5F3-F1
#
_cell.length_a   1.000
_cell.length_b   1.000
_cell.length_c   1.000
_cell.angle_alpha   90.00
_cell.angle_beta   90.00
_cell.angle_gamma   90.00
#
_symmetry.space_group_name_H-M   'P 1'
#
loop_
_entity.id
_entity.type
_entity.pdbx_description
1 polymer ?
#
loop_
_entity_poly.entity_id
_entity_poly.type
_entity_poly.pdbx_seq_one_letter_code
_entity_poly.pdbx_strand_id
1 'polypeptide(L)'
;MYTKTKQKQVEDVLLTQIVVTSEVNNIFKYNDKIYSSQSYESGLDPDMSDFAIAFYEIIYNKKIISNGQIIDMNFAGDTINTGIYMKGQRKKVKLENRHCLANFWVIPYVHGRKREKPKRDYWDLYLSYVKENISAYDKNFEQNHDFKDFKVTQFIPENVNSSTLMHQEISIKNRAKLLAKSDVGDKLWLYFADNSLL
;
A
#
# COMPACT_ATOMS: atom_id res chain seq x y z
N MET A 1 -14.84 -22.91 10.90
CA MET A 1 -15.75 -22.09 10.05
C MET A 1 -15.31 -20.63 9.96
N TYR A 2 -14.00 -20.36 9.95
CA TYR A 2 -13.48 -19.25 9.15
C TYR A 2 -13.66 -19.64 7.69
N THR A 3 -13.95 -18.72 6.77
CA THR A 3 -13.32 -18.79 5.44
C THR A 3 -13.87 -17.70 4.53
N LYS A 4 -15.17 -17.64 4.21
CA LYS A 4 -15.65 -16.71 3.16
C LYS A 4 -16.08 -15.34 3.66
N THR A 5 -16.77 -15.25 4.80
CA THR A 5 -17.31 -13.96 5.28
C THR A 5 -16.22 -13.02 5.78
N LYS A 6 -15.28 -13.53 6.60
CA LYS A 6 -14.19 -12.70 7.13
C LYS A 6 -13.18 -12.27 6.07
N GLN A 7 -12.82 -13.16 5.14
CA GLN A 7 -11.96 -12.79 4.01
C GLN A 7 -12.61 -11.68 3.19
N LYS A 8 -13.92 -11.79 2.90
CA LYS A 8 -14.65 -10.76 2.18
C LYS A 8 -14.68 -9.42 2.93
N GLN A 9 -14.90 -9.43 4.24
CA GLN A 9 -14.82 -8.23 5.08
C GLN A 9 -13.45 -7.56 5.02
N VAL A 10 -12.37 -8.34 5.12
CA VAL A 10 -10.99 -7.82 4.98
C VAL A 10 -10.77 -7.25 3.58
N GLU A 11 -11.17 -7.97 2.53
CA GLU A 11 -11.08 -7.49 1.15
C GLU A 11 -11.80 -6.15 0.95
N ASP A 12 -13.00 -6.00 1.51
CA ASP A 12 -13.80 -4.79 1.37
C ASP A 12 -13.13 -3.58 2.05
N VAL A 13 -12.60 -3.75 3.25
CA VAL A 13 -11.84 -2.68 3.94
C VAL A 13 -10.54 -2.36 3.19
N LEU A 14 -9.80 -3.36 2.75
CA LEU A 14 -8.54 -3.17 2.00
C LEU A 14 -8.73 -2.38 0.69
N LEU A 15 -9.91 -2.48 0.08
CA LEU A 15 -10.28 -1.80 -1.16
C LEU A 15 -11.00 -0.47 -0.94
N THR A 16 -11.36 -0.14 0.29
CA THR A 16 -12.07 1.11 0.62
C THR A 16 -11.13 2.31 0.49
N GLN A 17 -11.63 3.39 -0.11
CA GLN A 17 -10.83 4.61 -0.27
C GLN A 17 -10.51 5.24 1.09
N ILE A 18 -9.25 5.60 1.28
CA ILE A 18 -8.72 6.32 2.43
C ILE A 18 -8.61 7.80 2.09
N VAL A 19 -9.05 8.62 3.02
CA VAL A 19 -8.92 10.08 3.02
C VAL A 19 -8.21 10.49 4.29
N VAL A 20 -7.15 11.29 4.15
CA VAL A 20 -6.46 11.82 5.32
C VAL A 20 -7.22 13.03 5.87
N THR A 21 -7.37 13.10 7.19
CA THR A 21 -8.00 14.22 7.89
C THR A 21 -7.04 14.82 8.92
N SER A 22 -7.25 16.10 9.26
CA SER A 22 -6.54 16.77 10.35
C SER A 22 -7.17 16.51 11.72
N GLU A 23 -8.30 15.81 11.78
CA GLU A 23 -8.94 15.42 13.04
C GLU A 23 -8.07 14.39 13.75
N VAL A 24 -7.40 14.81 14.81
CA VAL A 24 -6.36 14.04 15.49
C VAL A 24 -6.87 12.69 16.03
N ASN A 25 -6.08 11.63 15.80
CA ASN A 25 -6.22 10.29 16.37
C ASN A 25 -7.54 9.56 16.06
N ASN A 26 -8.15 9.83 14.91
CA ASN A 26 -9.41 9.23 14.52
C ASN A 26 -9.27 8.35 13.27
N ILE A 27 -9.84 7.16 13.35
CA ILE A 27 -10.09 6.27 12.21
C ILE A 27 -11.60 5.99 12.20
N PHE A 28 -12.28 6.35 11.13
CA PHE A 28 -13.73 6.15 11.02
C PHE A 28 -14.19 5.98 9.58
N LYS A 29 -15.35 5.36 9.41
CA LYS A 29 -15.99 5.18 8.11
C LYS A 29 -17.13 6.19 7.92
N TYR A 30 -17.14 6.90 6.80
CA TYR A 30 -18.20 7.83 6.41
C TYR A 30 -18.32 7.92 4.89
N ASN A 31 -19.54 7.85 4.35
CA ASN A 31 -19.82 7.88 2.91
C ASN A 31 -18.92 6.94 2.09
N ASP A 32 -18.86 5.67 2.49
CA ASP A 32 -18.06 4.61 1.84
C ASP A 32 -16.56 4.89 1.74
N LYS A 33 -16.04 5.75 2.62
CA LYS A 33 -14.61 6.05 2.75
C LYS A 33 -14.15 5.88 4.18
N ILE A 34 -12.87 5.59 4.34
CA ILE A 34 -12.20 5.56 5.62
C ILE A 34 -11.44 6.87 5.78
N TYR A 35 -11.72 7.60 6.84
CA TYR A 35 -10.98 8.77 7.25
C TYR A 35 -9.95 8.34 8.27
N SER A 36 -8.73 8.83 8.13
CA SER A 36 -7.66 8.57 9.09
C SER A 36 -6.79 9.80 9.27
N SER A 37 -6.41 10.08 10.50
CA SER A 37 -5.44 11.11 10.83
C SER A 37 -4.02 10.75 10.43
N GLN A 38 -3.10 11.68 10.67
CA GLN A 38 -1.66 11.42 10.65
C GLN A 38 -1.04 12.09 11.87
N SER A 39 -0.77 11.30 12.90
CA SER A 39 -0.43 11.75 14.25
C SER A 39 1.04 12.13 14.47
N TYR A 40 1.88 11.97 13.45
CA TYR A 40 3.34 12.14 13.52
C TYR A 40 3.82 13.28 12.60
N GLU A 41 5.07 13.73 12.78
CA GLU A 41 5.68 14.91 12.13
C GLU A 41 5.90 14.72 10.62
N SER A 42 4.83 14.77 9.82
CA SER A 42 4.93 14.88 8.36
C SER A 42 3.68 15.51 7.72
N GLY A 43 3.75 15.84 6.43
CA GLY A 43 2.59 16.35 5.69
C GLY A 43 1.53 15.27 5.48
N LEU A 44 0.25 15.65 5.49
CA LEU A 44 -0.87 14.72 5.38
C LEU A 44 -0.82 13.92 4.07
N ASP A 45 -0.81 12.58 4.17
CA ASP A 45 -0.79 11.69 3.02
C ASP A 45 -1.61 10.42 3.29
N PRO A 46 -2.60 10.04 2.44
CA PRO A 46 -3.41 8.85 2.69
C PRO A 46 -2.62 7.55 2.86
N ASP A 47 -1.54 7.35 2.08
CA ASP A 47 -0.68 6.16 2.16
C ASP A 47 0.32 6.18 3.32
N MET A 48 0.28 7.24 4.14
CA MET A 48 1.00 7.33 5.41
C MET A 48 0.11 7.81 6.56
N SER A 49 -1.21 7.74 6.40
CA SER A 49 -2.15 7.94 7.50
C SER A 49 -1.91 6.94 8.63
N ASP A 50 -2.39 7.24 9.83
CA ASP A 50 -2.28 6.34 11.00
C ASP A 50 -2.85 4.95 10.68
N PHE A 51 -3.92 4.89 9.88
CA PHE A 51 -4.51 3.64 9.42
C PHE A 51 -3.57 2.85 8.48
N ALA A 52 -2.89 3.54 7.57
CA ALA A 52 -1.91 2.92 6.66
C ALA A 52 -0.65 2.47 7.41
N ILE A 53 -0.15 3.27 8.36
CA ILE A 53 1.00 2.91 9.20
C ILE A 53 0.71 1.63 9.97
N ALA A 54 -0.41 1.55 10.71
CA ALA A 54 -0.76 0.35 11.45
C ALA A 54 -0.92 -0.88 10.53
N PHE A 55 -1.49 -0.71 9.33
CA PHE A 55 -1.53 -1.75 8.31
C PHE A 55 -0.12 -2.26 7.95
N TYR A 56 0.83 -1.36 7.70
CA TYR A 56 2.21 -1.72 7.42
C TYR A 56 2.88 -2.44 8.60
N GLU A 57 2.72 -1.93 9.82
CA GLU A 57 3.30 -2.55 11.01
C GLU A 57 2.80 -3.99 11.20
N ILE A 58 1.53 -4.27 10.85
CA ILE A 58 0.96 -5.62 10.84
C ILE A 58 1.59 -6.50 9.76
N ILE A 59 1.65 -6.03 8.50
CA ILE A 59 2.07 -6.90 7.38
C ILE A 59 3.58 -7.13 7.33
N TYR A 60 4.40 -6.20 7.83
CA TYR A 60 5.85 -6.32 7.85
C TYR A 60 6.41 -6.68 9.24
N ASN A 61 5.55 -6.74 10.27
CA ASN A 61 5.94 -7.01 11.65
C ASN A 61 7.11 -6.12 12.12
N LYS A 62 7.00 -4.81 11.84
CA LYS A 62 8.03 -3.80 12.08
C LYS A 62 7.37 -2.52 12.59
N LYS A 63 8.05 -1.81 13.48
CA LYS A 63 7.60 -0.49 13.93
C LYS A 63 8.13 0.58 12.97
N ILE A 64 7.27 1.49 12.52
CA ILE A 64 7.63 2.53 11.52
C ILE A 64 7.74 3.90 12.17
N ILE A 65 6.87 4.19 13.14
CA ILE A 65 6.84 5.47 13.86
C ILE A 65 7.24 5.26 15.32
N SER A 66 8.06 6.16 15.86
CA SER A 66 8.36 6.23 17.30
C SER A 66 8.52 7.69 17.71
N ASN A 67 7.96 8.07 18.86
CA ASN A 67 8.00 9.45 19.38
C ASN A 67 7.60 10.52 18.34
N GLY A 68 6.57 10.22 17.53
CA GLY A 68 6.08 11.16 16.51
C GLY A 68 6.98 11.29 15.28
N GLN A 69 7.96 10.41 15.07
CA GLN A 69 8.88 10.48 13.94
C GLN A 69 8.99 9.13 13.21
N ILE A 70 9.25 9.18 11.91
CA ILE A 70 9.59 7.99 11.11
C ILE A 70 10.99 7.52 11.53
N ILE A 71 11.08 6.31 12.06
CA ILE A 71 12.36 5.75 12.53
C ILE A 71 13.09 4.92 11.47
N ASP A 72 12.40 4.49 10.41
CA ASP A 72 12.99 3.76 9.30
C ASP A 72 12.56 4.36 7.96
N MET A 73 13.46 5.13 7.34
CA MET A 73 13.22 5.75 6.04
C MET A 73 13.21 4.74 4.87
N ASN A 74 13.62 3.49 5.09
CA ASN A 74 13.43 2.43 4.11
C ASN A 74 11.96 1.95 4.08
N PHE A 75 11.13 2.40 5.03
CA PHE A 75 9.74 2.01 5.20
C PHE A 75 8.80 3.23 5.19
N ALA A 76 8.80 3.99 4.10
CA ALA A 76 7.98 5.21 3.96
C ALA A 76 7.01 5.06 2.79
N GLY A 77 5.91 4.34 3.03
CA GLY A 77 4.93 3.89 2.04
C GLY A 77 4.48 4.89 0.97
N ASP A 78 3.95 4.34 -0.11
CA ASP A 78 3.54 5.06 -1.32
C ASP A 78 2.38 4.31 -2.02
N THR A 79 1.70 5.03 -2.90
CA THR A 79 0.62 4.50 -3.73
C THR A 79 1.19 3.86 -5.01
N ILE A 80 0.98 2.56 -5.21
CA ILE A 80 1.59 1.78 -6.29
C ILE A 80 1.12 2.26 -7.67
N ASN A 81 -0.19 2.14 -7.92
CA ASN A 81 -0.81 2.49 -9.20
C ASN A 81 -1.62 3.77 -9.05
N THR A 82 -1.28 4.80 -9.83
CA THR A 82 -1.95 6.10 -9.73
C THR A 82 -2.81 6.44 -10.96
N GLY A 83 -2.76 5.62 -12.01
CA GLY A 83 -3.46 5.81 -13.28
C GLY A 83 -2.56 5.61 -14.51
N ILE A 84 -3.06 5.97 -15.69
CA ILE A 84 -2.38 5.77 -16.99
C ILE A 84 -2.20 7.08 -17.77
N TYR A 85 -1.11 7.19 -18.52
CA TYR A 85 -0.96 8.20 -19.57
C TYR A 85 -1.54 7.66 -20.88
N MET A 86 -2.55 8.32 -21.41
CA MET A 86 -3.08 7.98 -22.73
C MET A 86 -2.20 8.62 -23.83
N LYS A 87 -2.12 7.96 -24.99
CA LYS A 87 -1.35 8.45 -26.15
C LYS A 87 -1.77 9.88 -26.49
N GLY A 88 -0.80 10.79 -26.55
CA GLY A 88 -1.04 12.20 -26.86
C GLY A 88 -1.51 13.06 -25.68
N GLN A 89 -1.71 12.50 -24.49
CA GLN A 89 -2.10 13.25 -23.30
C GLN A 89 -0.89 13.56 -22.40
N ARG A 90 -0.82 14.81 -21.93
CA ARG A 90 0.18 15.26 -20.94
C ARG A 90 -0.25 15.00 -19.49
N LYS A 91 -1.55 14.82 -19.26
CA LYS A 91 -2.11 14.53 -17.93
C LYS A 91 -2.43 13.04 -17.85
N LYS A 92 -2.18 12.47 -16.67
CA LYS A 92 -2.53 11.10 -16.34
C LYS A 92 -4.04 11.00 -16.09
N VAL A 93 -4.70 10.01 -16.69
CA VAL A 93 -6.04 9.59 -16.30
C VAL A 93 -5.90 8.81 -15.00
N LYS A 94 -6.41 9.38 -13.90
CA LYS A 94 -6.20 8.84 -12.56
C LYS A 94 -7.05 7.61 -12.35
N LEU A 95 -6.48 6.64 -11.62
CA LEU A 95 -7.23 5.53 -11.09
C LEU A 95 -8.18 6.02 -9.98
N GLU A 96 -9.44 5.62 -10.06
CA GLU A 96 -10.43 5.88 -9.01
C GLU A 96 -10.10 5.08 -7.75
N ASN A 97 -10.38 5.64 -6.57
CA ASN A 97 -10.14 4.99 -5.28
C ASN A 97 -8.69 4.47 -5.10
N ARG A 98 -7.71 5.07 -5.79
CA ARG A 98 -6.29 4.64 -5.75
C ARG A 98 -5.68 4.65 -4.35
N HIS A 99 -6.23 5.45 -3.45
CA HIS A 99 -5.73 5.53 -2.08
C HIS A 99 -6.46 4.49 -1.22
N CYS A 100 -6.00 3.25 -1.26
CA CYS A 100 -6.54 2.15 -0.46
C CYS A 100 -5.41 1.20 -0.06
N LEU A 101 -5.55 0.49 1.06
CA LEU A 101 -4.48 -0.36 1.61
C LEU A 101 -3.97 -1.40 0.60
N ALA A 102 -4.87 -1.97 -0.21
CA ALA A 102 -4.50 -2.93 -1.25
C ALA A 102 -3.63 -2.34 -2.36
N ASN A 103 -3.63 -1.02 -2.56
CA ASN A 103 -2.79 -0.31 -3.52
C ASN A 103 -1.60 0.42 -2.88
N PHE A 104 -1.39 0.21 -1.58
CA PHE A 104 -0.29 0.80 -0.82
C PHE A 104 0.81 -0.22 -0.54
N TRP A 105 2.06 0.15 -0.75
CA TRP A 105 3.22 -0.64 -0.36
C TRP A 105 4.12 0.14 0.56
N VAL A 106 5.09 -0.56 1.15
CA VAL A 106 6.17 0.08 1.87
C VAL A 106 7.46 -0.12 1.11
N ILE A 107 8.04 1.01 0.73
CA ILE A 107 9.27 1.10 -0.03
C ILE A 107 10.14 2.23 0.54
N PRO A 108 11.44 2.26 0.21
CA PRO A 108 12.31 3.32 0.67
C PRO A 108 11.85 4.70 0.23
N TYR A 109 11.96 5.67 1.14
CA TYR A 109 11.54 7.07 0.95
C TYR A 109 12.12 7.68 -0.33
N VAL A 110 13.37 7.36 -0.66
CA VAL A 110 14.05 7.83 -1.88
C VAL A 110 13.32 7.42 -3.16
N HIS A 111 12.67 6.25 -3.16
CA HIS A 111 11.94 5.72 -4.32
C HIS A 111 10.49 6.19 -4.35
N GLY A 112 9.83 6.22 -3.18
CA GLY A 112 8.41 6.56 -3.08
C GLY A 112 8.11 8.06 -3.01
N ARG A 113 9.00 8.90 -2.50
CA ARG A 113 8.64 10.29 -2.13
C ARG A 113 9.53 11.39 -2.70
N LYS A 114 10.75 11.09 -3.16
CA LYS A 114 11.60 12.09 -3.81
C LYS A 114 11.18 12.38 -5.26
N ARG A 115 11.43 13.61 -5.72
CA ARG A 115 10.98 14.13 -7.03
C ARG A 115 11.59 13.39 -8.23
N GLU A 116 12.77 12.82 -8.07
CA GLU A 116 13.43 11.97 -9.08
C GLU A 116 12.97 10.52 -8.94
N LYS A 117 11.65 10.30 -8.91
CA LYS A 117 11.12 8.93 -8.88
C LYS A 117 11.62 8.19 -10.12
N PRO A 118 12.18 6.97 -9.99
CA PRO A 118 12.30 6.07 -11.13
C PRO A 118 10.90 5.96 -11.76
N LYS A 119 10.76 6.27 -13.05
CA LYS A 119 9.52 6.40 -13.85
C LYS A 119 8.43 5.32 -13.64
N ARG A 120 7.81 5.12 -12.48
CA ARG A 120 7.17 3.82 -12.21
C ARG A 120 5.97 3.89 -11.27
N ASP A 121 5.04 4.83 -11.53
CA ASP A 121 3.63 4.77 -11.06
C ASP A 121 2.83 3.61 -11.74
N TYR A 122 3.55 2.55 -12.11
CA TYR A 122 3.08 1.37 -12.82
C TYR A 122 3.83 0.20 -12.20
N TRP A 123 3.05 -0.77 -11.75
CA TRP A 123 3.56 -1.84 -10.91
C TRP A 123 4.58 -2.72 -11.65
N ASP A 124 4.33 -3.04 -12.92
CA ASP A 124 5.22 -3.82 -13.79
C ASP A 124 6.58 -3.13 -14.01
N LEU A 125 6.55 -1.82 -14.26
CA LEU A 125 7.78 -1.06 -14.34
C LEU A 125 8.48 -1.10 -12.99
N TYR A 126 7.85 -0.71 -11.88
CA TYR A 126 8.55 -0.63 -10.59
C TYR A 126 9.17 -1.97 -10.18
N LEU A 127 8.46 -3.07 -10.37
CA LEU A 127 8.98 -4.42 -10.10
C LEU A 127 10.22 -4.75 -10.92
N SER A 128 10.28 -4.32 -12.18
CA SER A 128 11.48 -4.50 -13.00
C SER A 128 12.67 -3.72 -12.42
N TYR A 129 12.43 -2.54 -11.83
CA TYR A 129 13.47 -1.73 -11.18
C TYR A 129 13.95 -2.41 -9.90
N VAL A 130 13.02 -2.87 -9.06
CA VAL A 130 13.36 -3.62 -7.85
C VAL A 130 14.19 -4.86 -8.18
N LYS A 131 13.78 -5.63 -9.20
CA LYS A 131 14.51 -6.82 -9.64
C LYS A 131 15.95 -6.51 -10.06
N GLU A 132 16.15 -5.45 -10.85
CA GLU A 132 17.47 -4.97 -11.27
C GLU A 132 18.32 -4.54 -10.07
N ASN A 133 17.76 -3.78 -9.13
CA ASN A 133 18.51 -3.23 -7.99
C ASN A 133 18.82 -4.26 -6.90
N ILE A 134 17.93 -5.23 -6.66
CA ILE A 134 18.25 -6.39 -5.81
C ILE A 134 19.41 -7.19 -6.42
N SER A 135 19.39 -7.41 -7.73
CA SER A 135 20.47 -8.12 -8.43
C SER A 135 21.80 -7.35 -8.39
N ALA A 136 21.75 -6.03 -8.23
CA ALA A 136 22.90 -5.15 -8.10
C ALA A 136 23.31 -4.88 -6.64
N TYR A 137 22.70 -5.55 -5.66
CA TYR A 137 22.97 -5.36 -4.21
C TYR A 137 22.79 -3.91 -3.73
N ASP A 138 21.75 -3.21 -4.23
CA ASP A 138 21.39 -1.89 -3.71
C ASP A 138 21.00 -2.00 -2.23
N LYS A 139 21.63 -1.18 -1.38
CA LYS A 139 21.39 -1.10 0.06
C LYS A 139 19.93 -0.80 0.42
N ASN A 140 19.20 -0.12 -0.46
CA ASN A 140 17.78 0.17 -0.26
C ASN A 140 16.90 -1.10 -0.24
N PHE A 141 17.40 -2.22 -0.75
CA PHE A 141 16.71 -3.52 -0.76
C PHE A 141 17.48 -4.59 0.02
N GLU A 142 18.43 -4.21 0.89
CA GLU A 142 19.27 -5.15 1.64
C GLU A 142 18.48 -6.10 2.55
N GLN A 143 17.25 -5.71 2.91
CA GLN A 143 16.35 -6.53 3.73
C GLN A 143 15.64 -7.62 2.94
N ASN A 144 15.72 -7.60 1.60
CA ASN A 144 15.15 -8.61 0.73
C ASN A 144 16.25 -9.56 0.27
N HIS A 145 16.06 -10.87 0.52
CA HIS A 145 17.02 -11.88 0.09
C HIS A 145 17.13 -11.94 -1.43
N ASP A 146 16.00 -11.87 -2.12
CA ASP A 146 15.91 -11.85 -3.57
C ASP A 146 14.59 -11.19 -4.02
N PHE A 147 14.38 -11.11 -5.34
CA PHE A 147 13.16 -10.51 -5.90
C PHE A 147 11.89 -11.29 -5.57
N LYS A 148 11.97 -12.61 -5.36
CA LYS A 148 10.82 -13.43 -4.97
C LYS A 148 10.43 -13.13 -3.53
N ASP A 149 11.40 -12.99 -2.64
CA ASP A 149 11.21 -12.56 -1.26
C ASP A 149 10.55 -11.18 -1.17
N PHE A 150 10.98 -10.22 -2.01
CA PHE A 150 10.30 -8.93 -2.15
C PHE A 150 8.82 -9.08 -2.54
N LYS A 151 8.50 -9.90 -3.55
CA LYS A 151 7.11 -10.14 -3.98
C LYS A 151 6.26 -10.74 -2.87
N VAL A 152 6.79 -11.72 -2.13
CA VAL A 152 6.09 -12.38 -1.02
C VAL A 152 5.82 -11.38 0.09
N THR A 153 6.84 -10.65 0.53
CA THR A 153 6.75 -9.62 1.59
C THR A 153 5.72 -8.56 1.27
N GLN A 154 5.60 -8.17 0.01
CA GLN A 154 4.70 -7.10 -0.43
C GLN A 154 3.31 -7.61 -0.89
N PHE A 155 3.05 -8.92 -0.81
CA PHE A 155 1.81 -9.56 -1.30
C PHE A 155 1.52 -9.27 -2.79
N ILE A 156 2.55 -9.33 -3.62
CA ILE A 156 2.46 -9.03 -5.06
C ILE A 156 1.88 -10.22 -5.83
N PRO A 157 0.82 -10.04 -6.64
CA PRO A 157 0.31 -11.09 -7.52
C PRO A 157 1.36 -11.63 -8.48
N GLU A 158 1.21 -12.88 -8.95
CA GLU A 158 2.19 -13.45 -9.87
C GLU A 158 2.28 -12.68 -11.19
N ASN A 159 1.12 -12.42 -11.79
CA ASN A 159 0.98 -11.68 -13.04
C ASN A 159 0.49 -10.27 -12.75
N VAL A 160 1.42 -9.32 -12.77
CA VAL A 160 1.14 -7.89 -12.63
C VAL A 160 1.16 -7.24 -14.01
N ASN A 161 0.13 -6.45 -14.30
CA ASN A 161 0.06 -5.62 -15.49
C ASN A 161 -0.52 -4.26 -15.10
N SER A 162 0.09 -3.17 -15.52
CA SER A 162 -0.38 -1.81 -15.20
C SER A 162 -0.61 -0.94 -16.43
N SER A 163 -0.65 -1.56 -17.62
CA SER A 163 -0.83 -0.89 -18.92
C SER A 163 -2.18 -0.19 -19.10
N THR A 164 -3.22 -0.60 -18.37
CA THR A 164 -4.58 -0.02 -18.44
C THR A 164 -5.13 0.18 -17.04
N LEU A 165 -6.13 1.06 -16.88
CA LEU A 165 -6.83 1.23 -15.61
C LEU A 165 -7.44 -0.08 -15.11
N MET A 166 -8.09 -0.82 -16.01
CA MET A 166 -8.65 -2.15 -15.70
C MET A 166 -7.59 -3.12 -15.17
N HIS A 167 -6.39 -3.15 -15.77
CA HIS A 167 -5.30 -4.00 -15.28
C HIS A 167 -4.78 -3.55 -13.91
N GLN A 168 -4.69 -2.25 -13.65
CA GLN A 168 -4.36 -1.72 -12.32
C GLN A 168 -5.40 -2.15 -11.28
N GLU A 169 -6.70 -1.99 -11.56
CA GLU A 169 -7.78 -2.42 -10.67
C GLU A 169 -7.75 -3.92 -10.38
N ILE A 170 -7.55 -4.75 -11.41
CA ILE A 170 -7.45 -6.21 -11.26
C ILE A 170 -6.28 -6.55 -10.34
N SER A 171 -5.13 -5.91 -10.52
CA SER A 171 -3.95 -6.18 -9.72
C SER A 171 -4.16 -5.80 -8.24
N ILE A 172 -4.82 -4.65 -7.98
CA ILE A 172 -5.18 -4.20 -6.63
C ILE A 172 -6.15 -5.18 -5.96
N LYS A 173 -7.22 -5.59 -6.68
CA LYS A 173 -8.18 -6.59 -6.19
C LYS A 173 -7.53 -7.94 -5.91
N ASN A 174 -6.56 -8.35 -6.73
CA ASN A 174 -5.82 -9.58 -6.50
C ASN A 174 -4.93 -9.50 -5.26
N ARG A 175 -4.26 -8.37 -5.01
CA ARG A 175 -3.49 -8.16 -3.78
C ARG A 175 -4.37 -8.15 -2.54
N ALA A 176 -5.54 -7.53 -2.59
CA ALA A 176 -6.51 -7.59 -1.49
C ALA A 176 -6.89 -9.04 -1.14
N LYS A 177 -7.15 -9.88 -2.15
CA LYS A 177 -7.43 -11.31 -1.97
C LYS A 177 -6.26 -12.09 -1.38
N LEU A 178 -5.03 -11.77 -1.80
CA LEU A 178 -3.82 -12.42 -1.27
C LEU A 178 -3.63 -12.07 0.21
N LEU A 179 -3.74 -10.79 0.57
CA LEU A 179 -3.69 -10.32 1.95
C LEU A 179 -4.76 -11.00 2.81
N ALA A 180 -6.03 -10.96 2.37
CA ALA A 180 -7.15 -11.52 3.12
C ALA A 180 -7.06 -13.04 3.34
N LYS A 181 -6.43 -13.78 2.42
CA LYS A 181 -6.27 -15.24 2.53
C LYS A 181 -5.04 -15.70 3.32
N SER A 182 -4.12 -14.78 3.61
CA SER A 182 -2.89 -15.07 4.32
C SER A 182 -3.07 -14.99 5.84
N ASP A 183 -2.05 -15.43 6.58
CA ASP A 183 -2.04 -15.36 8.05
C ASP A 183 -2.12 -13.92 8.57
N VAL A 184 -1.68 -12.92 7.79
CA VAL A 184 -1.86 -11.50 8.17
C VAL A 184 -3.31 -11.05 8.01
N GLY A 185 -4.11 -11.73 7.18
CA GLY A 185 -5.53 -11.45 6.99
C GLY A 185 -6.32 -11.51 8.30
N ASP A 186 -5.97 -12.43 9.20
CA ASP A 186 -6.62 -12.55 10.51
C ASP A 186 -6.26 -11.40 11.45
N LYS A 187 -4.99 -10.98 11.43
CA LYS A 187 -4.53 -9.81 12.19
C LYS A 187 -5.20 -8.53 11.69
N LEU A 188 -5.33 -8.40 10.37
CA LEU A 188 -6.04 -7.28 9.75
C LEU A 188 -7.53 -7.29 10.10
N TRP A 189 -8.19 -8.45 10.09
CA TRP A 189 -9.59 -8.54 10.48
C TRP A 189 -9.82 -8.07 11.92
N LEU A 190 -8.96 -8.48 12.87
CA LEU A 190 -9.02 -8.01 14.26
C LEU A 190 -8.82 -6.50 14.33
N TYR A 191 -7.77 -5.99 13.69
CA TYR A 191 -7.50 -4.55 13.64
C TYR A 191 -8.67 -3.74 13.06
N PHE A 192 -9.30 -4.22 12.00
CA PHE A 192 -10.45 -3.56 11.39
C PHE A 192 -11.69 -3.62 12.28
N ALA A 193 -11.90 -4.73 13.01
CA ALA A 193 -12.97 -4.87 13.99
C ALA A 193 -12.81 -3.87 15.14
N ASP A 194 -11.59 -3.75 15.67
CA ASP A 194 -11.26 -2.84 16.78
C ASP A 194 -11.48 -1.37 16.39
N ASN A 195 -11.37 -1.04 15.09
CA ASN A 195 -11.66 0.29 14.55
C ASN A 195 -13.09 0.45 14.01
N SER A 196 -13.99 -0.52 14.26
CA SER A 196 -15.39 -0.47 13.82
C SER A 196 -15.56 -0.30 12.29
N LEU A 197 -14.73 -0.97 11.49
CA LEU A 197 -14.70 -0.84 10.03
C LEU A 197 -15.39 -2.00 9.26
N LEU A 198 -15.87 -3.02 9.97
CA LEU A 198 -16.38 -4.29 9.41
C LEU A 198 -17.89 -4.37 9.20
#